data_AF-A0A084IQN6-F1
#
_entry.id   AF-A0A084IQN6-F1
#
_cell.length_a   1.000
_cell.length_b   1.000
_cell.length_c   1.000
_cell.angle_alpha   90.00
_cell.angle_beta   90.00
_cell.angle_gamma   90.00
#
_symmetry.space_group_name_H-M   'P 1'
#
loop_
_entity.id
_entity.type
_entity.pdbx_description
1 polymer ?
#
loop_
_entity_poly.entity_id
_entity_poly.type
_entity_poly.pdbx_seq_one_letter_code
_entity_poly.pdbx_strand_id
1 'polypeptide(L)'
;MMEWTYNHGPQRLMNQIVFREGKVIAIRTAGYGFRAGTPPPSGSCEPTSIAPGLSKYRLIQFCGEPVQRSGGYVYSTVYDDGVQRYFLRHGGHAVYRERWIYNFGANRLLREVTLENARVVSVQTLGRGFDRR
;
A
#
# COMPACT_ATOMS: atom_id res chain seq x y z
N MET A 1 -3.34 3.14 -13.88
CA MET A 1 -4.21 3.87 -12.93
C MET A 1 -3.36 4.25 -11.72
N MET A 2 -3.50 5.43 -11.13
CA MET A 2 -2.78 5.86 -9.91
C MET A 2 -3.77 6.25 -8.82
N GLU A 3 -3.40 6.08 -7.55
CA GLU A 3 -4.25 6.41 -6.40
C GLU A 3 -3.54 7.33 -5.42
N TRP A 4 -4.19 8.44 -5.06
CA TRP A 4 -3.78 9.30 -3.95
C TRP A 4 -4.82 9.22 -2.85
N THR A 5 -4.38 9.32 -1.59
CA THR A 5 -5.29 9.41 -0.44
C THR A 5 -5.05 10.71 0.28
N TYR A 6 -6.10 11.49 0.45
CA TYR A 6 -6.09 12.70 1.26
C TYR A 6 -6.68 12.38 2.64
N ASN A 7 -5.80 12.35 3.64
CA ASN A 7 -6.15 12.06 5.02
C ASN A 7 -6.43 13.37 5.78
N HIS A 8 -7.69 13.63 6.09
CA HIS A 8 -8.16 14.84 6.79
C HIS A 8 -7.93 14.82 8.32
N GLY A 9 -7.37 13.73 8.85
CA GLY A 9 -7.19 13.50 10.27
C GLY A 9 -8.34 12.72 10.93
N PRO A 10 -8.22 12.39 12.23
CA PRO A 10 -9.20 11.58 12.96
C PRO A 10 -10.62 12.14 12.87
N GLN A 11 -11.61 11.24 12.91
CA GLN A 11 -13.06 11.56 12.88
C GLN A 11 -13.57 12.26 11.61
N ARG A 12 -12.70 12.47 10.61
CA ARG A 12 -13.08 13.04 9.32
C ARG A 12 -12.94 11.99 8.22
N LEU A 13 -13.90 11.95 7.31
CA LEU A 13 -13.83 11.03 6.17
C LEU A 13 -12.67 11.39 5.26
N MET A 14 -11.91 10.39 4.80
CA MET A 14 -10.83 10.58 3.83
C MET A 14 -11.36 10.59 2.40
N ASN A 15 -10.58 11.19 1.50
CA ASN A 15 -10.81 11.08 0.06
C ASN A 15 -9.74 10.23 -0.61
N GLN A 16 -10.19 9.32 -1.47
CA GLN A 16 -9.33 8.56 -2.37
C GLN A 16 -9.53 9.13 -3.78
N ILE A 17 -8.46 9.64 -4.37
CA ILE A 17 -8.46 10.26 -5.70
C ILE A 17 -7.81 9.27 -6.67
N VAL A 18 -8.55 8.88 -7.70
CA VAL A 18 -8.11 7.91 -8.70
C VAL A 18 -7.79 8.63 -10.00
N PHE A 19 -6.59 8.38 -10.50
CA PHE A 19 -6.06 8.94 -11.74
C PHE A 19 -5.94 7.88 -12.83
N ARG A 20 -6.18 8.27 -14.07
CA ARG A 20 -5.83 7.51 -15.27
C ARG A 20 -5.18 8.49 -16.26
N GLU A 21 -3.96 8.18 -16.69
CA GLU A 21 -3.21 9.00 -17.65
C GLU A 21 -3.13 10.49 -17.23
N GLY A 22 -2.82 10.73 -15.95
CA GLY A 22 -2.71 12.08 -15.38
C GLY A 22 -4.04 12.79 -15.12
N LYS A 23 -5.19 12.22 -15.49
CA LYS A 23 -6.52 12.81 -15.26
C LYS A 23 -7.21 12.16 -14.08
N VAL A 24 -7.89 12.97 -13.26
CA VAL A 24 -8.79 12.46 -12.21
C VAL A 24 -10.00 11.82 -12.87
N ILE A 25 -10.24 10.54 -12.57
CA ILE A 25 -11.39 9.79 -13.09
C ILE A 25 -12.41 9.44 -12.01
N ALA A 26 -12.01 9.50 -10.73
CA ALA A 26 -12.92 9.33 -9.61
C ALA A 26 -12.37 9.99 -8.34
N ILE A 27 -13.28 10.51 -7.53
CA ILE A 27 -13.03 10.87 -6.13
C ILE A 27 -14.01 10.05 -5.31
N ARG A 28 -13.48 9.23 -4.39
CA ARG A 28 -14.28 8.34 -3.54
C ARG A 28 -14.11 8.74 -2.09
N THR A 29 -15.18 8.61 -1.32
CA THR A 29 -15.09 8.61 0.14
C THR A 29 -14.46 7.29 0.58
N ALA A 30 -13.42 7.36 1.39
CA ALA A 30 -12.75 6.19 1.98
C ALA A 30 -13.16 6.04 3.46
N GLY A 31 -12.33 5.36 4.26
CA GLY A 31 -12.55 5.30 5.71
C GLY A 31 -12.32 6.64 6.41
N TYR A 32 -12.41 6.62 7.75
CA TYR A 32 -12.03 7.77 8.57
C TYR A 32 -10.52 7.98 8.57
N GLY A 33 -10.11 9.25 8.64
CA GLY A 33 -8.73 9.66 8.74
C GLY A 33 -8.09 9.22 10.05
N PHE A 34 -6.78 9.26 10.06
CA PHE A 34 -5.94 8.76 11.15
C PHE A 34 -4.75 9.70 11.36
N ARG A 35 -4.11 9.62 12.52
CA ARG A 35 -2.84 10.33 12.74
C ARG A 35 -1.72 9.53 12.07
N ALA A 36 -1.12 10.08 11.02
CA ALA A 36 0.06 9.46 10.41
C ALA A 36 1.24 9.52 11.39
N GLY A 37 2.07 8.48 11.43
CA GLY A 37 3.23 8.41 12.31
C GLY A 37 2.93 7.99 13.77
N THR A 38 1.68 7.93 14.19
CA THR A 38 1.32 7.25 15.44
C THR A 38 1.07 5.76 15.18
N PRO A 39 1.45 4.87 16.10
CA PRO A 39 1.04 3.47 16.04
C PRO A 39 -0.48 3.36 15.83
N PRO A 40 -0.94 2.43 14.99
CA PRO A 40 -2.35 2.17 14.77
C PRO A 40 -3.07 2.01 16.11
N PRO A 41 -4.23 2.67 16.34
CA PRO A 41 -5.00 2.49 17.57
C PRO A 41 -5.47 1.05 17.75
N SER A 42 -5.56 0.27 16.66
CA SER A 42 -5.92 -1.15 16.70
C SER A 42 -4.78 -2.07 17.11
N GLY A 43 -3.51 -1.63 17.13
CA GLY A 43 -2.36 -2.42 17.59
C GLY A 43 -2.13 -3.77 16.87
N SER A 44 -2.92 -4.10 15.86
CA SER A 44 -3.17 -5.48 15.41
C SER A 44 -2.85 -5.71 13.94
N CYS A 45 -1.84 -5.04 13.37
CA CYS A 45 -1.37 -5.48 12.06
C CYS A 45 -0.72 -6.85 12.20
N GLU A 46 -1.53 -7.86 11.99
CA GLU A 46 -1.07 -9.22 11.85
C GLU A 46 -0.39 -9.36 10.48
N PRO A 47 0.81 -9.96 10.39
CA PRO A 47 1.53 -10.09 9.12
C PRO A 47 0.71 -10.79 8.03
N THR A 48 -0.26 -11.63 8.42
CA THR A 48 -1.16 -12.36 7.54
C THR A 48 -2.32 -11.51 7.00
N SER A 49 -2.62 -10.35 7.60
CA SER A 49 -3.66 -9.45 7.09
C SER A 49 -3.18 -8.57 5.93
N ILE A 50 -1.88 -8.56 5.64
CA ILE A 50 -1.33 -7.85 4.49
C ILE A 50 -1.50 -8.74 3.25
N ALA A 51 -2.39 -8.34 2.36
CA ALA A 51 -2.73 -9.11 1.16
C ALA A 51 -2.75 -8.22 -0.10
N PRO A 52 -2.57 -8.81 -1.30
CA PRO A 52 -2.78 -8.12 -2.57
C PRO A 52 -4.16 -7.44 -2.64
N GLY A 53 -4.20 -6.27 -3.28
CA GLY A 53 -5.39 -5.43 -3.41
C GLY A 53 -5.57 -4.40 -2.29
N LEU A 54 -4.88 -4.56 -1.15
CA LEU A 54 -4.91 -3.58 -0.08
C LEU A 54 -4.34 -2.24 -0.56
N SER A 55 -5.04 -1.14 -0.28
CA SER A 55 -4.55 0.21 -0.59
C SER A 55 -3.42 0.62 0.36
N LYS A 56 -2.50 1.44 -0.13
CA LYS A 56 -1.41 2.07 0.63
C LYS A 56 -1.90 2.71 1.92
N TYR A 57 -3.02 3.44 1.87
CA TYR A 57 -3.55 4.09 3.07
C TYR A 57 -4.00 3.08 4.13
N ARG A 58 -4.72 2.02 3.74
CA ARG A 58 -5.12 0.95 4.69
C ARG A 58 -3.92 0.26 5.29
N LEU A 59 -2.88 0.03 4.49
CA LEU A 59 -1.63 -0.55 4.97
C LEU A 59 -0.98 0.33 6.05
N ILE A 60 -0.85 1.64 5.81
CA ILE A 60 -0.36 2.58 6.83
C ILE A 60 -1.32 2.65 8.04
N GLN A 61 -2.62 2.71 7.79
CA GLN A 61 -3.63 2.82 8.85
C GLN A 61 -3.59 1.63 9.80
N PHE A 62 -3.41 0.42 9.28
CA PHE A 62 -3.41 -0.80 10.08
C PHE A 62 -2.04 -1.15 10.65
N CYS A 63 -0.96 -0.92 9.90
CA CYS A 63 0.40 -1.40 10.21
C CYS A 63 1.38 -0.29 10.58
N GLY A 64 0.99 0.97 10.40
CA GLY A 64 1.89 2.12 10.53
C GLY A 64 2.89 2.21 9.38
N GLU A 65 3.93 3.00 9.60
CA GLU A 65 5.02 3.18 8.64
C GLU A 65 5.95 1.95 8.62
N PRO A 66 6.41 1.51 7.42
CA PRO A 66 7.38 0.45 7.29
C PRO A 66 8.74 0.86 7.90
N VAL A 67 9.59 -0.12 8.26
CA VAL A 67 10.98 0.17 8.70
C VAL A 67 11.86 0.66 7.55
N GLN A 68 11.53 0.29 6.32
CA GLN A 68 12.25 0.72 5.12
C GLN A 68 11.27 0.83 3.96
N ARG A 69 11.44 1.86 3.13
CA ARG A 69 10.69 2.04 1.89
C ARG A 69 11.57 2.63 0.79
N SER A 70 11.35 2.17 -0.43
CA SER A 70 11.92 2.76 -1.64
C SER A 70 10.88 2.74 -2.77
N GLY A 71 11.06 3.56 -3.80
CA GLY A 71 10.13 3.60 -4.91
C GLY A 71 10.65 4.31 -6.15
N GLY A 72 10.03 4.02 -7.30
CA GLY A 72 10.37 4.59 -8.59
C GLY A 72 9.39 4.17 -9.68
N TYR A 73 9.47 4.82 -10.84
CA TYR A 73 8.69 4.43 -12.01
C TYR A 73 9.32 3.23 -12.71
N VAL A 74 8.49 2.22 -13.00
CA VAL A 74 8.87 1.01 -13.74
C VAL A 74 7.79 0.63 -14.73
N TYR A 75 8.11 -0.21 -15.70
CA TYR A 75 7.11 -0.82 -16.58
C TYR A 75 6.58 -2.11 -15.97
N SER A 76 5.25 -2.21 -15.83
CA SER A 76 4.55 -3.41 -15.34
C SER A 76 3.80 -4.09 -16.47
N THR A 77 3.93 -5.42 -16.56
CA THR A 77 3.14 -6.27 -17.46
C THR A 77 1.81 -6.70 -16.82
N VAL A 78 1.59 -6.41 -15.54
CA VAL A 78 0.33 -6.68 -14.84
C VAL A 78 -0.50 -5.41 -14.87
N TYR A 79 -1.62 -5.41 -15.59
CA TYR A 79 -2.55 -4.28 -15.59
C TYR A 79 -3.75 -4.59 -14.70
N ASP A 80 -4.13 -3.61 -13.89
CA ASP A 80 -5.30 -3.67 -13.01
C ASP A 80 -6.17 -2.45 -13.31
N ASP A 81 -7.36 -2.70 -13.86
CA ASP A 81 -8.30 -1.66 -14.26
C ASP A 81 -9.30 -1.30 -13.14
N GLY A 82 -9.20 -1.97 -12.00
CA GLY A 82 -10.11 -1.85 -10.86
C GLY A 82 -11.29 -2.83 -10.86
N VAL A 83 -11.46 -3.63 -11.92
CA VAL A 83 -12.48 -4.69 -12.05
C VAL A 83 -11.81 -6.04 -12.25
N GLN A 84 -10.78 -6.10 -13.10
CA GLN A 84 -10.07 -7.31 -13.45
C GLN A 84 -8.57 -7.06 -13.56
N ARG A 85 -7.80 -8.08 -13.16
CA ARG A 85 -6.34 -8.09 -13.31
C ARG A 85 -5.98 -8.98 -14.50
N TYR A 86 -5.17 -8.45 -15.41
CA TYR A 86 -4.71 -9.20 -16.58
C TYR A 86 -3.24 -8.96 -16.88
N PHE A 87 -2.62 -9.96 -17.50
CA PHE A 87 -1.25 -9.88 -18.00
C PHE A 87 -1.27 -9.31 -19.41
N LEU A 88 -0.59 -8.18 -19.60
CA LEU A 88 -0.31 -7.63 -20.91
C LEU A 88 0.64 -8.57 -21.63
N ARG A 89 0.15 -9.18 -22.73
CA ARG A 89 0.97 -10.09 -23.53
C ARG A 89 2.09 -9.34 -24.25
N HIS A 90 1.87 -8.09 -24.63
CA HIS A 90 2.82 -7.26 -25.37
C HIS A 90 2.90 -5.86 -24.74
N GLY A 91 4.11 -5.39 -24.48
CA GLY A 91 4.37 -4.10 -23.82
C GLY A 91 4.13 -4.11 -22.31
N GLY A 92 4.59 -3.06 -21.65
CA GLY A 92 4.32 -2.76 -20.25
C GLY A 92 3.75 -1.35 -20.13
N HIS A 93 3.11 -1.05 -19.01
CA HIS A 93 2.63 0.29 -18.72
C HIS A 93 3.40 0.87 -17.52
N ALA A 94 3.63 2.19 -17.54
CA ALA A 94 4.34 2.86 -16.47
C ALA A 94 3.51 2.83 -15.17
N VAL A 95 4.11 2.36 -14.09
CA VAL A 95 3.55 2.35 -12.74
C VAL A 95 4.55 2.94 -11.76
N TYR A 96 4.06 3.62 -10.74
CA TYR A 96 4.91 3.96 -9.60
C TYR A 96 4.95 2.75 -8.66
N ARG A 97 6.09 2.05 -8.63
CA ARG A 97 6.28 0.87 -7.80
C ARG A 97 7.06 1.23 -6.54
N GLU A 98 6.56 0.76 -5.41
CA GLU A 98 7.21 0.91 -4.11
C GLU A 98 7.53 -0.46 -3.50
N ARG A 99 8.64 -0.56 -2.79
CA ARG A 99 9.03 -1.74 -1.99
C ARG A 99 9.15 -1.33 -0.54
N TRP A 100 8.32 -1.93 0.31
CA TRP A 100 8.22 -1.59 1.73
C TRP A 100 8.55 -2.79 2.59
N ILE A 101 9.35 -2.62 3.63
CA ILE A 101 9.69 -3.69 4.59
C ILE A 101 9.01 -3.39 5.92
N TYR A 102 8.18 -4.31 6.38
CA TYR A 102 7.55 -4.28 7.69
C TYR A 102 8.26 -5.24 8.65
N ASN A 103 8.47 -4.74 9.87
CA ASN A 103 9.02 -5.48 10.99
C ASN A 103 7.95 -5.65 12.08
N PHE A 104 7.80 -6.87 12.56
CA PHE A 104 6.77 -7.28 13.52
C PHE A 104 7.34 -7.82 14.83
N GLY A 105 8.61 -7.48 15.14
CA GLY A 105 9.31 -7.92 16.34
C GLY A 105 10.15 -9.17 16.12
N ALA A 106 11.02 -9.47 17.09
CA ALA A 106 12.02 -10.54 16.99
C ALA A 106 11.46 -11.96 16.86
N ASN A 107 10.19 -12.18 17.23
CA ASN A 107 9.52 -13.49 17.16
C ASN A 107 8.67 -13.68 15.90
N ARG A 108 8.69 -12.72 14.98
CA ARG A 108 7.93 -12.76 13.73
C ARG A 108 8.88 -12.53 12.53
N LEU A 109 8.49 -13.01 11.37
CA LEU A 109 9.24 -12.80 10.12
C LEU A 109 8.89 -11.43 9.53
N LEU A 110 9.87 -10.79 8.89
CA LEU A 110 9.67 -9.55 8.14
C LEU A 110 8.70 -9.80 6.97
N ARG A 111 8.02 -8.73 6.54
CA ARG A 111 7.23 -8.73 5.31
C ARG A 111 7.76 -7.70 4.35
N GLU A 112 8.06 -8.12 3.14
CA GLU A 112 8.25 -7.22 2.03
C GLU A 112 6.94 -7.07 1.27
N VAL A 113 6.51 -5.83 1.10
CA VAL A 113 5.27 -5.48 0.45
C VAL A 113 5.60 -4.66 -0.79
N THR A 114 5.21 -5.15 -1.95
CA THR A 114 5.33 -4.44 -3.22
C THR A 114 4.02 -3.75 -3.52
N LEU A 115 4.06 -2.44 -3.69
CA LEU A 115 2.92 -1.65 -4.12
C LEU A 115 3.13 -1.18 -5.56
N GLU A 116 2.08 -1.22 -6.37
CA GLU A 116 2.02 -0.49 -7.63
C GLU A 116 0.88 0.49 -7.56
N ASN A 117 1.17 1.77 -7.85
CA ASN A 117 0.15 2.81 -7.90
C ASN A 117 -0.71 2.86 -6.63
N ALA A 118 -0.05 2.74 -5.48
CA ALA A 118 -0.65 2.71 -4.14
C ALA A 118 -1.53 1.48 -3.82
N ARG A 119 -1.39 0.38 -4.56
CA ARG A 119 -2.05 -0.91 -4.24
C ARG A 119 -1.03 -2.01 -4.05
N VAL A 120 -1.21 -2.84 -3.02
CA VAL A 120 -0.39 -4.02 -2.81
C VAL A 120 -0.60 -4.99 -3.97
N VAL A 121 0.48 -5.34 -4.66
CA VAL A 121 0.47 -6.32 -5.75
C VAL A 121 1.13 -7.64 -5.35
N SER A 122 2.06 -7.60 -4.39
CA SER A 122 2.76 -8.77 -3.88
C SER A 122 3.17 -8.58 -2.42
N VAL A 123 3.23 -9.69 -1.69
CA VAL A 123 3.71 -9.77 -0.31
C VAL A 123 4.64 -10.96 -0.20
N GLN A 124 5.87 -10.72 0.22
CA GLN A 124 6.88 -11.75 0.43
C GLN A 124 7.27 -11.83 1.90
N THR A 125 7.53 -13.06 2.35
CA THR A 125 8.12 -13.31 3.66
C THR A 125 9.63 -13.25 3.53
N LEU A 126 10.29 -12.43 4.34
CA LEU A 126 11.75 -12.41 4.42
C LEU A 126 12.25 -13.14 5.68
N GLY A 127 13.49 -12.88 6.08
CA GLY A 127 14.08 -13.41 7.30
C GLY A 127 13.46 -12.88 8.59
N ARG A 128 14.17 -13.11 9.70
CA ARG A 128 13.71 -12.79 11.05
C ARG A 128 13.57 -11.28 11.27
N GLY A 129 12.50 -10.89 11.96
CA GLY A 129 12.32 -9.53 12.46
C GLY A 129 13.25 -9.22 13.64
N PHE A 130 13.08 -8.03 14.21
CA PHE A 130 13.89 -7.55 15.31
C PHE A 130 13.06 -6.61 16.21
N ASP A 131 13.48 -6.43 17.46
CA ASP A 131 12.85 -5.45 18.34
C ASP A 131 13.48 -4.08 18.07
N ARG A 132 12.65 -3.05 17.87
CA ARG A 132 13.14 -1.67 17.72
C ARG A 132 13.66 -1.21 19.09
N ARG A 133 14.92 -0.75 19.14
CA ARG A 133 15.52 -0.15 20.34
C ARG A 133 15.00 1.26 20.56
#